data_AF-A0A6A7K2K0-F1
#
_entry.id   AF-A0A6A7K2K0-F1
#
_cell.length_a   1.000
_cell.length_b   1.000
_cell.length_c   1.000
_cell.angle_alpha   90.00
_cell.angle_beta   90.00
_cell.angle_gamma   90.00
#
_symmetry.space_group_name_H-M   'P 1'
#
loop_
_entity.id
_entity.type
_entity.pdbx_description
1 polymer ?
#
loop_
_entity_poly.entity_id
_entity_poly.type
_entity_poly.pdbx_seq_one_letter_code
_entity_poly.pdbx_strand_id
1 'polypeptide(L)'
;RYKKNLLKYFGRFSPQARANVRTATMDLNFYYQDIVRACFPNAQIVIDRFPMIQMLTRSFNSLRVKVMRTFDKRSRQHQLLKSPWKLYLKKYDELEKIHPRYNWHYKDCLTQAQAVMEGISANTALENSYNLMQSFIQAIETNNTQALKSLIASKDSIGTLMHKTLLTFKYNLKAVLNGA
;
A
#
# COMPACT_ATOMS: atom_id res chain seq x y z
N ARG A 1 10.78 24.38 0.53
CA ARG A 1 12.01 24.42 -0.32
C ARG A 1 11.76 23.92 -1.76
N TYR A 2 11.06 22.81 -1.98
CA TYR A 2 10.81 22.24 -3.32
C TYR A 2 9.77 22.98 -4.20
N LYS A 3 8.74 23.61 -3.61
CA LYS A 3 7.68 24.33 -4.35
C LYS A 3 8.21 25.41 -5.30
N LYS A 4 9.15 26.25 -4.84
CA LYS A 4 9.76 27.31 -5.66
C LYS A 4 10.56 26.73 -6.83
N ASN A 5 11.24 25.59 -6.63
CA ASN A 5 12.03 24.95 -7.69
C ASN A 5 11.14 24.32 -8.76
N LEU A 6 10.02 23.69 -8.39
CA LEU A 6 9.06 23.13 -9.34
C LEU A 6 8.37 24.22 -10.16
N LEU A 7 7.91 25.29 -9.51
CA LEU A 7 7.33 26.44 -10.22
C LEU A 7 8.35 27.07 -11.18
N LYS A 8 9.61 27.20 -10.77
CA LYS A 8 10.69 27.72 -11.63
C LYS A 8 10.99 26.79 -12.81
N TYR A 9 10.97 25.47 -12.59
CA TYR A 9 11.20 24.48 -13.64
C TYR A 9 10.08 24.50 -14.68
N PHE A 10 8.83 24.39 -14.23
CA PHE A 10 7.68 24.41 -15.13
C PHE A 10 7.43 25.79 -15.75
N GLY A 11 7.85 26.86 -15.10
CA GLY A 11 7.78 28.23 -15.64
C GLY A 11 8.66 28.46 -16.87
N ARG A 12 9.57 27.55 -17.21
CA ARG A 12 10.37 27.61 -18.45
C ARG A 12 9.56 27.26 -19.70
N PHE A 13 8.43 26.55 -19.55
CA PHE A 13 7.57 26.18 -20.66
C PHE A 13 6.56 27.28 -20.96
N SER A 14 6.24 27.45 -22.26
CA SER A 14 5.27 28.45 -22.68
C SER A 14 3.90 28.21 -22.04
N PRO A 15 3.12 29.28 -21.75
CA PRO A 15 1.77 29.13 -21.20
C PRO A 15 0.88 28.23 -22.07
N GLN A 16 1.03 28.31 -23.39
CA GLN A 16 0.28 27.48 -24.34
C GLN A 16 0.63 26.00 -24.24
N ALA A 17 1.93 25.66 -24.12
CA ALA A 17 2.36 24.28 -23.89
C ALA A 17 1.81 23.73 -22.57
N ARG A 18 1.78 24.56 -21.52
CA ARG A 18 1.23 24.17 -20.22
C ARG A 18 -0.29 24.02 -20.23
N ALA A 19 -1.00 24.84 -20.99
CA ALA A 19 -2.44 24.75 -21.18
C ALA A 19 -2.86 23.52 -22.01
N ASN A 20 -1.96 22.98 -22.83
CA ASN A 20 -2.19 21.79 -23.64
C ASN A 20 -2.02 20.47 -22.88
N VAL A 21 -1.51 20.51 -21.64
CA VAL A 21 -1.40 19.31 -20.80
C VAL A 21 -2.79 18.83 -20.42
N ARG A 22 -3.12 17.59 -20.81
CA ARG A 22 -4.44 16.99 -20.58
C ARG A 22 -4.55 16.30 -19.23
N THR A 23 -3.47 15.68 -18.76
CA THR A 23 -3.47 14.86 -17.54
C THR A 23 -2.19 15.07 -16.76
N ALA A 24 -2.32 15.19 -15.44
CA ALA A 24 -1.20 15.24 -14.52
C ALA A 24 -1.40 14.19 -13.43
N THR A 25 -0.55 13.17 -13.43
CA THR A 25 -0.55 12.14 -12.40
C THR A 25 0.29 12.60 -11.21
N MET A 26 -0.23 12.49 -9.99
CA MET A 26 0.49 12.91 -8.78
C MET A 26 0.25 11.97 -7.59
N ASP A 27 1.19 12.00 -6.65
CA ASP A 27 1.04 11.34 -5.36
C ASP A 27 -0.08 11.97 -4.52
N LEU A 28 -0.54 11.27 -3.48
CA LEU A 28 -1.52 11.73 -2.48
C LEU A 28 -1.12 13.00 -1.68
N ASN A 29 0.03 13.58 -1.98
CA ASN A 29 0.52 14.73 -1.27
C ASN A 29 -0.18 16.02 -1.76
N PHE A 30 -1.08 16.53 -0.91
CA PHE A 30 -1.87 17.75 -1.13
C PHE A 30 -1.03 18.98 -1.52
N TYR A 31 0.22 19.08 -1.04
CA TYR A 31 1.10 20.21 -1.35
C TYR A 31 1.39 20.38 -2.85
N TYR A 32 1.30 19.31 -3.64
CA TYR A 32 1.52 19.35 -5.09
C TYR A 32 0.26 19.67 -5.90
N GLN A 33 -0.94 19.52 -5.32
CA GLN A 33 -2.19 19.84 -6.03
C GLN A 33 -2.24 21.31 -6.45
N ASP A 34 -1.91 22.22 -5.52
CA ASP A 34 -1.88 23.66 -5.81
C ASP A 34 -0.85 24.01 -6.88
N ILE A 35 0.31 23.33 -6.86
CA ILE A 35 1.39 23.57 -7.82
C ILE A 35 0.96 23.11 -9.20
N VAL A 36 0.38 21.91 -9.31
CA VAL A 36 -0.06 21.35 -10.59
C VAL A 36 -1.21 22.18 -11.17
N ARG A 37 -2.16 22.65 -10.35
CA ARG A 37 -3.21 23.58 -10.82
C ARG A 37 -2.64 24.91 -11.31
N ALA A 38 -1.64 25.46 -10.62
CA ALA A 38 -1.00 26.70 -11.03
C ALA A 38 -0.14 26.54 -12.30
N CYS A 39 0.50 25.38 -12.47
CA CYS A 39 1.33 25.10 -13.64
C CYS A 39 0.48 24.71 -14.85
N PHE A 40 -0.56 23.89 -14.67
CA PHE A 40 -1.34 23.22 -15.71
C PHE A 40 -2.85 23.41 -15.45
N PRO A 41 -3.43 24.55 -15.86
CA PRO A 41 -4.79 24.92 -15.49
C PRO A 41 -5.87 24.00 -16.11
N ASN A 42 -5.59 23.41 -17.29
CA ASN A 42 -6.53 22.56 -18.02
C ASN A 42 -6.32 21.06 -17.76
N ALA A 43 -5.28 20.69 -17.00
CA ALA A 43 -4.93 19.29 -16.79
C ALA A 43 -5.86 18.65 -15.76
N GLN A 44 -6.39 17.48 -16.11
CA GLN A 44 -7.07 16.63 -15.15
C GLN A 44 -6.04 16.00 -14.19
N ILE A 45 -6.27 16.17 -12.88
CA ILE A 45 -5.41 15.57 -11.85
C ILE A 45 -5.86 14.12 -11.63
N VAL A 46 -4.96 13.19 -11.92
CA VAL A 46 -5.13 11.76 -11.63
C VAL A 46 -4.20 11.41 -10.47
N ILE A 47 -4.69 10.61 -9.54
CA ILE A 47 -3.90 10.21 -8.37
C ILE A 47 -3.22 8.88 -8.66
N ASP A 48 -1.93 8.80 -8.38
CA ASP A 48 -1.18 7.57 -8.57
C ASP A 48 -1.59 6.51 -7.53
N ARG A 49 -1.86 5.30 -8.01
CA ARG A 49 -2.19 4.10 -7.24
C ARG A 49 -0.98 3.52 -6.53
N PHE A 50 0.20 3.65 -7.14
CA PHE A 50 1.42 3.04 -6.65
C PHE A 50 1.84 3.56 -5.26
N PRO A 51 1.83 4.88 -4.97
CA PRO A 51 2.07 5.40 -3.64
C PRO A 51 1.10 4.86 -2.59
N MET A 52 -0.16 4.62 -2.94
CA MET A 52 -1.16 4.08 -2.01
C MET A 52 -0.81 2.65 -1.58
N ILE A 53 -0.53 1.79 -2.56
CA ILE A 53 -0.09 0.40 -2.34
C ILE A 53 1.24 0.40 -1.57
N GLN A 54 2.15 1.31 -1.89
CA GLN A 54 3.43 1.42 -1.21
C GLN A 54 3.28 1.84 0.27
N MET A 55 2.38 2.76 0.58
CA MET A 55 2.10 3.16 1.97
C MET A 55 1.54 1.99 2.78
N LEU A 56 0.60 1.21 2.21
CA LEU A 56 0.01 0.05 2.87
C LEU A 56 1.04 -1.07 3.12
N THR A 57 1.78 -1.45 2.08
CA THR A 57 2.81 -2.50 2.17
C THR A 57 3.91 -2.13 3.17
N ARG A 58 4.34 -0.86 3.23
CA ARG A 58 5.30 -0.37 4.23
C ARG A 58 4.73 -0.45 5.65
N SER A 59 3.49 0.00 5.85
CA SER A 59 2.81 -0.04 7.15
C SER A 59 2.64 -1.48 7.65
N PHE A 60 2.21 -2.40 6.78
CA PHE A 60 2.11 -3.82 7.09
C PHE A 60 3.48 -4.44 7.39
N ASN A 61 4.49 -4.21 6.55
CA ASN A 61 5.83 -4.78 6.76
C ASN A 61 6.45 -4.31 8.08
N SER A 62 6.21 -3.05 8.47
CA SER A 62 6.64 -2.54 9.78
C SER A 62 5.97 -3.29 10.94
N LEU A 63 4.67 -3.60 10.82
CA LEU A 63 3.96 -4.41 11.83
C LEU A 63 4.50 -5.84 11.87
N ARG A 64 4.68 -6.48 10.71
CA ARG A 64 5.27 -7.83 10.57
C ARG A 64 6.61 -7.90 11.28
N VAL A 65 7.53 -6.95 11.05
CA VAL A 65 8.84 -6.92 11.71
C VAL A 65 8.70 -6.73 13.22
N LYS A 66 7.76 -5.90 13.68
CA LYS A 66 7.49 -5.70 15.11
C LYS A 66 7.04 -6.99 15.77
N VAL A 67 6.04 -7.68 15.19
CA VAL A 67 5.52 -8.97 15.67
C VAL A 67 6.59 -10.07 15.59
N MET A 68 7.32 -10.16 14.49
CA MET A 68 8.43 -11.11 14.32
C MET A 68 9.49 -11.00 15.43
N ARG A 69 9.75 -9.78 15.93
CA ARG A 69 10.73 -9.51 17.00
C ARG A 69 10.24 -9.89 18.39
N THR A 70 8.94 -10.12 18.60
CA THR A 70 8.42 -10.57 19.90
C THR A 70 8.61 -12.06 20.13
N PHE A 71 8.83 -12.83 19.05
CA PHE A 71 9.06 -14.26 19.13
C PHE A 71 10.54 -14.61 19.27
N ASP A 72 10.83 -15.75 19.90
CA ASP A 72 12.19 -16.30 19.95
C ASP A 72 12.72 -16.61 18.53
N LYS A 73 14.02 -16.38 18.31
CA LYS A 73 14.64 -16.53 16.98
C LYS A 73 14.58 -17.97 16.43
N ARG A 74 14.47 -18.97 17.31
CA ARG A 74 14.36 -20.38 16.95
C ARG A 74 12.91 -20.84 16.79
N SER A 75 11.93 -20.00 17.14
CA SER A 75 10.52 -20.37 17.02
C SER A 75 10.09 -20.46 15.56
N ARG A 76 9.10 -21.32 15.33
CA ARG A 76 8.49 -21.49 14.01
C ARG A 76 7.83 -20.20 13.52
N GLN A 77 7.15 -19.47 14.41
CA GLN A 77 6.52 -18.18 14.09
C GLN A 77 7.55 -17.15 13.62
N HIS A 78 8.72 -17.06 14.28
CA HIS A 78 9.78 -16.17 13.86
C HIS A 78 10.30 -16.53 12.47
N GLN A 79 10.53 -17.82 12.20
CA GLN A 79 11.03 -18.31 10.92
C GLN A 79 10.04 -18.07 9.79
N LEU A 80 8.75 -18.36 10.01
CA LEU A 80 7.67 -18.10 9.06
C LEU A 80 7.51 -16.61 8.75
N LEU A 81 7.64 -15.75 9.76
CA LEU A 81 7.57 -14.30 9.53
C LEU A 81 8.83 -13.77 8.85
N LYS A 82 10.01 -14.33 9.12
CA LYS A 82 11.31 -13.81 8.66
C LYS A 82 11.73 -14.28 7.28
N SER A 83 11.73 -15.59 7.05
CA SER A 83 12.31 -16.21 5.85
C SER A 83 11.50 -15.86 4.60
N PRO A 84 10.20 -16.16 4.51
CA PRO A 84 9.38 -15.83 3.35
C PRO A 84 8.83 -14.38 3.38
N TRP A 85 9.58 -13.41 3.92
CA TRP A 85 9.07 -12.04 4.08
C TRP A 85 8.55 -11.38 2.79
N LYS A 86 9.10 -11.78 1.63
CA LYS A 86 8.67 -11.30 0.31
C LYS A 86 7.27 -11.80 -0.06
N LEU A 87 6.86 -12.98 0.41
CA LEU A 87 5.55 -13.56 0.08
C LEU A 87 4.41 -12.71 0.63
N TYR A 88 4.58 -12.14 1.83
CA TYR A 88 3.55 -11.29 2.42
C TYR A 88 3.34 -9.96 1.68
N LEU A 89 4.24 -9.58 0.76
CA LEU A 89 4.10 -8.37 -0.06
C LEU A 89 3.54 -8.67 -1.46
N LYS A 90 3.40 -9.94 -1.81
CA LYS A 90 2.77 -10.36 -3.07
C LYS A 90 1.25 -10.34 -2.91
N LYS A 91 0.55 -10.29 -4.05
CA LYS A 91 -0.89 -10.53 -4.06
C LYS A 91 -1.15 -11.97 -3.66
N TYR A 92 -2.19 -12.17 -2.84
CA TYR A 92 -2.55 -13.51 -2.40
C TYR A 92 -2.86 -14.45 -3.58
N ASP A 93 -3.43 -13.93 -4.66
CA ASP A 93 -3.76 -14.73 -5.85
C ASP A 93 -2.55 -15.21 -6.64
N GLU A 94 -1.41 -14.52 -6.53
CA GLU A 94 -0.15 -14.88 -7.17
C GLU A 94 0.69 -15.87 -6.34
N LEU A 95 0.24 -16.23 -5.13
CA LEU A 95 0.93 -17.20 -4.30
C LEU A 95 0.73 -18.61 -4.86
N GLU A 96 1.78 -19.42 -4.83
CA GLU A 96 1.69 -20.87 -5.10
C GLU A 96 0.79 -21.53 -4.04
N LYS A 97 -0.26 -22.21 -4.51
CA LYS A 97 -1.32 -22.83 -3.70
C LYS A 97 -1.35 -24.36 -3.81
N ILE A 98 -0.73 -24.93 -4.84
CA ILE A 98 -0.90 -26.35 -5.21
C ILE A 98 0.31 -27.16 -4.76
N HIS A 99 1.52 -26.71 -5.11
CA HIS A 99 2.73 -27.52 -4.93
C HIS A 99 3.52 -27.09 -3.69
N PRO A 100 3.48 -27.85 -2.58
CA PRO A 100 4.27 -27.53 -1.40
C PRO A 100 5.75 -27.74 -1.68
N ARG A 101 6.59 -26.90 -1.07
CA ARG A 101 8.06 -27.00 -1.18
C ARG A 101 8.68 -27.00 0.20
N TYR A 102 9.64 -27.89 0.39
CA TYR A 102 10.41 -27.92 1.61
C TYR A 102 11.23 -26.64 1.78
N ASN A 103 11.14 -26.03 2.96
CA ASN A 103 11.96 -24.88 3.33
C ASN A 103 12.76 -25.21 4.59
N TRP A 104 14.08 -25.13 4.46
CA TRP A 104 15.00 -25.47 5.53
C TRP A 104 14.88 -24.57 6.77
N HIS A 105 14.38 -23.35 6.62
CA HIS A 105 14.30 -22.40 7.73
C HIS A 105 13.28 -22.80 8.79
N TYR A 106 12.09 -23.25 8.37
CA TYR A 106 11.01 -23.69 9.26
C TYR A 106 10.79 -25.21 9.23
N LYS A 107 11.68 -25.93 8.52
CA LYS A 107 11.77 -27.40 8.44
C LYS A 107 10.44 -28.08 8.06
N ASP A 108 9.73 -27.49 7.11
CA ASP A 108 8.41 -27.99 6.69
C ASP A 108 8.20 -27.86 5.18
N CYS A 109 7.29 -28.67 4.65
CA CYS A 109 6.85 -28.67 3.27
C CYS A 109 5.51 -27.94 3.16
N LEU A 110 5.57 -26.64 2.87
CA LEU A 110 4.39 -25.77 2.78
C LEU A 110 4.28 -25.15 1.39
N THR A 111 3.06 -24.87 0.96
CA THR A 111 2.81 -23.95 -0.16
C THR A 111 3.08 -22.51 0.27
N GLN A 112 3.22 -21.59 -0.69
CA GLN A 112 3.42 -20.18 -0.37
C GLN A 112 2.22 -19.60 0.38
N ALA A 113 1.01 -19.98 -0.03
CA ALA A 113 -0.23 -19.58 0.63
C ALA A 113 -0.27 -20.11 2.08
N GLN A 114 0.04 -21.38 2.31
CA GLN A 114 0.07 -21.96 3.66
C GLN A 114 1.08 -21.26 4.56
N ALA A 115 2.30 -21.01 4.08
CA ALA A 115 3.33 -20.33 4.87
C ALA A 115 2.92 -18.90 5.27
N VAL A 116 2.24 -18.17 4.38
CA VAL A 116 1.72 -16.83 4.68
C VAL A 116 0.57 -16.90 5.68
N MET A 117 -0.40 -17.79 5.46
CA MET A 117 -1.57 -17.95 6.33
C MET A 117 -1.18 -18.37 7.75
N GLU A 118 -0.24 -19.31 7.87
CA GLU A 118 0.30 -19.73 9.18
C GLU A 118 1.12 -18.63 9.85
N GLY A 119 1.85 -17.83 9.08
CA GLY A 119 2.62 -16.72 9.63
C GLY A 119 1.75 -15.60 10.19
N ILE A 120 0.69 -15.21 9.47
CA ILE A 120 -0.20 -14.12 9.91
C ILE A 120 -1.10 -14.53 11.08
N SER A 121 -1.48 -15.81 11.19
CA SER A 121 -2.33 -16.31 12.28
C SER A 121 -1.65 -16.23 13.66
N ALA A 122 -0.34 -15.99 13.71
CA ALA A 122 0.41 -15.77 14.94
C ALA A 122 -0.02 -14.49 15.69
N ASN A 123 -0.71 -13.54 15.04
CA ASN A 123 -1.20 -12.33 15.68
C ASN A 123 -2.44 -11.76 14.97
N THR A 124 -3.53 -11.58 15.70
CA THR A 124 -4.80 -11.07 15.16
C THR A 124 -4.66 -9.71 14.46
N ALA A 125 -3.83 -8.80 14.99
CA ALA A 125 -3.64 -7.50 14.35
C ALA A 125 -2.82 -7.59 13.06
N LEU A 126 -1.90 -8.55 12.97
CA LEU A 126 -1.13 -8.84 11.76
C LEU A 126 -2.03 -9.43 10.68
N GLU A 127 -2.87 -10.40 11.03
CA GLU A 127 -3.87 -10.99 10.15
C GLU A 127 -4.85 -9.94 9.61
N ASN A 128 -5.48 -9.16 10.48
CA ASN A 128 -6.37 -8.08 10.06
C ASN A 128 -5.68 -7.07 9.14
N SER A 129 -4.44 -6.69 9.46
CA SER A 129 -3.67 -5.74 8.64
C SER A 129 -3.30 -6.33 7.28
N TYR A 130 -3.02 -7.64 7.20
CA TYR A 130 -2.75 -8.33 5.94
C TYR A 130 -4.00 -8.38 5.07
N ASN A 131 -5.13 -8.83 5.64
CA ASN A 131 -6.40 -8.94 4.94
C ASN A 131 -6.85 -7.57 4.41
N LEU A 132 -6.77 -6.53 5.25
CA LEU A 132 -7.08 -5.16 4.84
C LEU A 132 -6.21 -4.70 3.66
N MET A 133 -4.89 -4.96 3.72
CA MET A 133 -3.98 -4.60 2.64
C MET A 133 -4.34 -5.32 1.33
N GLN A 134 -4.62 -6.63 1.37
CA GLN A 134 -5.00 -7.41 0.19
C GLN A 134 -6.35 -6.94 -0.39
N SER A 135 -7.36 -6.74 0.45
CA SER A 135 -8.66 -6.21 0.03
C SER A 135 -8.54 -4.81 -0.58
N PHE A 136 -7.64 -3.96 -0.06
CA PHE A 136 -7.40 -2.63 -0.63
C PHE A 136 -6.72 -2.69 -2.00
N ILE A 137 -5.73 -3.56 -2.17
CA ILE A 137 -5.07 -3.79 -3.46
C ILE A 137 -6.11 -4.27 -4.50
N GLN A 138 -6.95 -5.24 -4.12
CA GLN A 138 -8.01 -5.76 -4.98
C GLN A 138 -9.05 -4.68 -5.33
N ALA A 139 -9.44 -3.85 -4.37
CA ALA A 139 -10.42 -2.79 -4.59
C ALA A 139 -9.88 -1.69 -5.54
N ILE A 140 -8.57 -1.39 -5.48
CA ILE A 140 -7.92 -0.53 -6.47
C ILE A 140 -7.93 -1.18 -7.87
N GLU A 141 -7.58 -2.47 -7.97
CA GLU A 141 -7.49 -3.13 -9.29
C GLU A 141 -8.84 -3.26 -9.98
N THR A 142 -9.90 -3.44 -9.18
CA THR A 142 -11.28 -3.52 -9.66
C THR A 142 -11.98 -2.16 -9.78
N ASN A 143 -11.28 -1.05 -9.49
CA ASN A 143 -11.83 0.31 -9.38
C ASN A 143 -13.10 0.38 -8.49
N ASN A 144 -13.18 -0.47 -7.46
CA ASN A 144 -14.34 -0.56 -6.57
C ASN A 144 -14.29 0.50 -5.47
N THR A 145 -14.79 1.69 -5.83
CA THR A 145 -14.83 2.86 -4.95
C THR A 145 -15.69 2.67 -3.69
N GLN A 146 -16.71 1.80 -3.73
CA GLN A 146 -17.54 1.50 -2.55
C GLN A 146 -16.78 0.63 -1.54
N ALA A 147 -16.09 -0.41 -2.02
CA ALA A 147 -15.23 -1.25 -1.18
C ALA A 147 -14.09 -0.43 -0.56
N LEU A 148 -13.48 0.51 -1.29
CA LEU A 148 -12.47 1.39 -0.71
C LEU A 148 -13.01 2.25 0.43
N LYS A 149 -14.22 2.81 0.28
CA LYS A 149 -14.85 3.60 1.36
C LYS A 149 -15.10 2.76 2.61
N SER A 150 -15.58 1.53 2.46
CA SER A 150 -15.82 0.64 3.60
C SER A 150 -14.51 0.22 4.28
N LEU A 151 -13.47 -0.10 3.51
CA LEU A 151 -12.15 -0.46 4.03
C LEU A 151 -11.47 0.70 4.78
N ILE A 152 -11.59 1.94 4.29
CA ILE A 152 -11.05 3.13 4.98
C ILE A 152 -11.79 3.41 6.28
N ALA A 153 -13.06 3.03 6.36
CA ALA A 153 -13.90 3.21 7.54
C ALA A 153 -13.83 2.03 8.53
N SER A 154 -13.05 0.99 8.24
CA SER A 154 -12.98 -0.20 9.10
C SER A 154 -12.43 0.14 10.49
N LYS A 155 -12.97 -0.55 11.50
CA LYS A 155 -12.58 -0.41 12.92
C LYS A 155 -11.77 -1.60 13.42
N ASP A 156 -11.19 -2.35 12.49
CA ASP A 156 -10.48 -3.58 12.82
C ASP A 156 -9.25 -3.27 13.69
N SER A 157 -8.90 -4.20 14.56
CA SER A 157 -7.65 -4.12 15.31
C SER A 157 -6.49 -4.28 14.33
N ILE A 158 -5.94 -3.18 13.84
CA ILE A 158 -4.82 -3.12 12.88
C ILE A 158 -3.58 -2.47 13.50
N GLY A 159 -2.45 -2.59 12.82
CA GLY A 159 -1.21 -1.91 13.23
C GLY A 159 -1.37 -0.39 13.31
N THR A 160 -0.71 0.23 14.29
CA THR A 160 -0.78 1.69 14.51
C THR A 160 -0.35 2.52 13.29
N LEU A 161 0.63 2.04 12.53
CA LEU A 161 1.04 2.67 11.27
C LEU A 161 -0.02 2.51 10.17
N MET A 162 -0.67 1.33 10.11
CA MET A 162 -1.76 1.09 9.17
C MET A 162 -2.93 2.04 9.44
N HIS A 163 -3.29 2.25 10.71
CA HIS A 163 -4.31 3.22 11.10
C HIS A 163 -3.95 4.65 10.65
N LYS A 164 -2.69 5.08 10.81
CA LYS A 164 -2.24 6.40 10.30
C LYS A 164 -2.33 6.50 8.78
N THR A 165 -2.01 5.42 8.06
CA THR A 165 -2.19 5.34 6.61
C THR A 165 -3.66 5.52 6.23
N LEU A 166 -4.58 4.82 6.89
CA LEU A 166 -6.02 4.94 6.65
C LEU A 166 -6.55 6.35 6.96
N LEU A 167 -6.08 7.00 8.03
CA LEU A 167 -6.43 8.40 8.32
C LEU A 167 -5.97 9.34 7.21
N THR A 168 -4.78 9.11 6.66
CA THR A 168 -4.26 9.88 5.53
C THR A 168 -5.13 9.70 4.28
N PHE A 169 -5.59 8.47 4.03
CA PHE A 169 -6.52 8.17 2.93
C PHE A 169 -7.89 8.79 3.17
N LYS A 170 -8.39 8.78 4.41
CA LYS A 170 -9.66 9.42 4.80
C LYS A 170 -9.62 10.93 4.59
N TYR A 171 -8.53 11.59 4.96
CA TYR A 171 -8.35 13.03 4.71
C TYR A 171 -8.31 13.34 3.20
N ASN A 172 -7.71 12.44 2.41
CA ASN A 172 -7.57 12.58 0.97
C ASN A 172 -8.60 11.75 0.19
N LEU A 173 -9.81 11.53 0.74
CA LEU A 173 -10.77 10.57 0.19
C LEU A 173 -11.13 10.86 -1.28
N LYS A 174 -11.34 12.13 -1.65
CA LYS A 174 -11.60 12.51 -3.05
C LYS A 174 -10.46 12.10 -3.99
N ALA A 175 -9.22 12.25 -3.53
CA ALA A 175 -8.03 11.88 -4.28
C ALA A 175 -7.93 10.34 -4.41
N VAL A 176 -8.15 9.61 -3.31
CA VAL A 176 -8.11 8.15 -3.29
C VAL A 176 -9.16 7.53 -4.22
N LEU A 177 -10.38 8.08 -4.23
CA LEU A 177 -11.47 7.57 -5.09
C LEU A 177 -11.26 7.88 -6.58
N ASN A 178 -10.59 8.98 -6.90
CA ASN A 178 -10.25 9.33 -8.28
C ASN A 178 -9.05 8.55 -8.82
N GLY A 179 -8.22 8.00 -7.94
CA GLY A 179 -7.10 7.14 -8.31
C GLY A 179 -7.47 5.66 -8.34
N ALA A 180 -8.61 5.27 -7.78
CA ALA A 180 -9.10 3.89 -7.74
C ALA A 180 -9.60 3.43 -9.09
#